data_AF-A0A178MVJ8-F1
#
_entry.id   AF-A0A178MVJ8-F1
#
_cell.length_a   1.000
_cell.length_b   1.000
_cell.length_c   1.000
_cell.angle_alpha   90.00
_cell.angle_beta   90.00
_cell.angle_gamma   90.00
#
_symmetry.space_group_name_H-M   'P 1'
#
loop_
_entity.id
_entity.type
_entity.pdbx_description
1 polymer ?
#
loop_
_entity_poly.entity_id
_entity_poly.type
_entity_poly.pdbx_seq_one_letter_code
_entity_poly.pdbx_strand_id
1 'polypeptide(L)' 'MTARIETDLSDRLNRLAVMQGRSKSWVVGAAIKSYLDAELAFVEAVEDGLADLRQGRTVPHDEVVTRFRSRFGSGA' A
#
# COMPACT_ATOMS: atom_id res chain seq x y z
N MET A 1 -1.75 19.23 15.38
CA MET A 1 -2.87 18.27 15.26
C MET A 1 -3.07 17.62 16.61
N THR A 2 -4.31 17.60 17.09
CA THR A 2 -4.65 16.95 18.37
C THR A 2 -5.66 15.86 18.04
N ALA A 3 -5.28 14.60 18.19
CA ALA A 3 -6.12 13.45 17.92
C ALA A 3 -6.20 12.60 19.20
N ARG A 4 -7.37 12.03 19.48
CA ARG A 4 -7.50 11.04 20.55
C ARG A 4 -6.85 9.75 20.06
N ILE A 5 -5.90 9.24 20.84
CA ILE A 5 -5.18 8.00 20.56
C ILE A 5 -5.36 7.11 21.79
N GLU A 6 -5.76 5.86 21.58
CA GLU A 6 -5.85 4.86 22.64
C GLU A 6 -4.51 4.69 23.36
N THR A 7 -4.56 4.45 24.68
CA THR A 7 -3.36 4.39 25.53
C THR A 7 -2.35 3.36 25.03
N ASP A 8 -2.81 2.16 24.66
CA ASP A 8 -1.95 1.10 24.12
C ASP A 8 -1.20 1.54 22.84
N LEU A 9 -1.90 2.15 21.90
CA LEU A 9 -1.29 2.64 20.66
C LEU A 9 -0.28 3.76 20.97
N SER A 10 -0.62 4.65 21.89
CA SER A 10 0.26 5.69 22.39
C SER A 10 1.57 5.14 22.98
N ASP A 11 1.51 4.05 23.73
CA ASP A 11 2.67 3.40 24.36
C ASP A 11 3.55 2.69 23.33
N ARG A 12 2.93 2.00 22.38
CA ARG A 12 3.63 1.37 21.24
C ARG A 12 4.37 2.39 20.39
N LEU A 13 3.72 3.53 20.08
CA LEU A 13 4.34 4.64 19.35
C LEU A 13 5.52 5.22 20.13
N ASN A 14 5.40 5.38 21.45
CA ASN A 14 6.47 5.89 22.29
C ASN A 14 7.68 4.94 22.33
N ARG A 15 7.44 3.63 22.49
CA ARG A 15 8.49 2.61 22.47
C ARG A 15 9.26 2.65 21.15
N LEU A 16 8.55 2.73 20.03
CA LEU A 16 9.17 2.81 18.70
C LEU A 16 10.00 4.09 18.55
N ALA A 17 9.48 5.22 19.03
CA ALA A 17 10.17 6.50 19.00
C ALA A 17 11.51 6.46 19.75
N VAL A 18 11.52 5.89 20.96
CA VAL A 18 12.75 5.69 21.76
C VAL A 18 13.76 4.82 21.01
N MET A 19 13.31 3.68 20.46
CA MET A 19 14.19 2.76 19.72
C MET A 19 14.82 3.41 18.47
N GLN A 20 14.12 4.34 17.83
CA GLN A 20 14.58 5.03 16.63
C GLN A 20 15.32 6.35 16.91
N GLY A 21 15.40 6.80 18.17
CA GLY A 21 15.94 8.12 18.51
C GLY A 21 15.13 9.28 17.90
N ARG A 22 13.81 9.11 17.79
CA ARG A 22 12.88 10.08 17.19
C ARG A 22 11.86 10.56 18.21
N SER A 23 11.20 11.68 17.92
CA SER A 23 10.06 12.12 18.72
C SER A 23 8.83 11.29 18.39
N LYS A 24 7.94 11.12 19.37
CA LYS A 24 6.66 10.43 19.16
C LYS A 24 5.84 11.07 18.03
N SER A 25 5.82 12.41 17.95
CA SER A 25 5.14 13.14 16.87
C SER A 25 5.73 12.83 15.50
N TRP A 26 7.05 12.65 15.41
CA TRP A 26 7.70 12.26 14.16
C TRP A 26 7.25 10.85 13.73
N VAL A 27 7.23 9.87 14.65
CA VAL A 27 6.78 8.51 14.36
C VAL A 27 5.32 8.48 13.93
N VAL A 28 4.46 9.24 14.60
CA VAL A 28 3.04 9.38 14.22
C VAL A 28 2.91 9.94 12.81
N GLY A 29 3.64 11.02 12.49
CA GLY A 29 3.62 11.61 11.15
C GLY A 29 4.08 10.64 10.08
N ALA A 30 5.16 9.90 10.34
CA ALA A 30 5.68 8.89 9.42
C ALA A 30 4.68 7.74 9.19
N ALA A 31 4.03 7.26 10.26
CA ALA A 31 3.02 6.20 10.17
C ALA A 31 1.79 6.65 9.37
N ILE A 32 1.27 7.86 9.65
CA ILE A 32 0.12 8.42 8.92
C ILE A 32 0.47 8.61 7.44
N LYS A 33 1.65 9.16 7.14
CA LYS A 33 2.12 9.32 5.76
C LYS A 33 2.15 7.98 5.03
N SER A 34 2.78 6.97 5.63
CA SER A 34 2.89 5.64 5.02
C SER A 34 1.52 5.00 4.77
N TYR A 35 0.57 5.19 5.69
CA TYR A 35 -0.79 4.71 5.52
C TYR A 35 -1.48 5.42 4.35
N LEU A 36 -1.46 6.76 4.34
CA LEU A 36 -2.10 7.55 3.29
C LEU A 36 -1.50 7.29 1.91
N ASP A 37 -0.17 7.17 1.80
CA ASP A 37 0.49 6.86 0.53
C ASP A 37 0.00 5.50 -0.02
N ALA A 38 -0.15 4.49 0.84
CA ALA A 38 -0.62 3.16 0.44
C ALA A 38 -2.11 3.17 0.05
N GLU A 39 -2.96 3.81 0.84
CA GLU A 39 -4.39 3.90 0.58
C GLU A 39 -4.68 4.68 -0.71
N LEU A 40 -4.00 5.81 -0.92
CA LEU A 40 -4.19 6.62 -2.13
C LEU A 40 -3.69 5.87 -3.37
N ALA A 41 -2.52 5.22 -3.30
CA ALA A 41 -2.02 4.41 -4.41
C ALA A 41 -2.97 3.26 -4.76
N PHE A 42 -3.61 2.65 -3.76
CA PHE A 42 -4.61 1.60 -4.00
C PHE A 42 -5.87 2.16 -4.68
N VAL A 43 -6.41 3.27 -4.19
CA VAL A 43 -7.58 3.93 -4.79
C VAL A 43 -7.31 4.32 -6.23
N GLU A 44 -6.17 4.98 -6.49
CA GLU A 44 -5.74 5.37 -7.84
C GLU A 44 -5.64 4.15 -8.77
N ALA A 45 -4.99 3.07 -8.32
CA ALA A 45 -4.86 1.85 -9.12
C ALA A 45 -6.21 1.19 -9.46
N VAL A 46 -7.18 1.24 -8.52
CA VAL A 46 -8.54 0.74 -8.76
C VAL A 46 -9.27 1.61 -9.78
N GLU A 47 -9.19 2.94 -9.65
CA GLU A 47 -9.83 3.87 -10.58
C GLU A 47 -9.28 3.71 -12.00
N ASP A 48 -7.96 3.57 -12.14
CA ASP A 48 -7.28 3.29 -13.40
C ASP A 48 -7.75 1.96 -14.02
N GLY A 49 -7.79 0.88 -13.23
CA GLY A 49 -8.28 -0.42 -13.70
C GLY A 49 -9.75 -0.39 -14.15
N LEU A 50 -10.60 0.37 -13.45
CA LEU A 50 -11.98 0.58 -13.86
C LEU A 50 -12.08 1.40 -15.15
N ALA A 51 -11.19 2.37 -15.36
CA ALA A 51 -11.11 3.14 -16.60
C ALA A 51 -10.67 2.26 -17.78
N ASP A 52 -9.65 1.41 -17.59
CA ASP A 52 -9.19 0.43 -18.56
C ASP A 52 -10.31 -0.54 -18.96
N LEU A 53 -11.07 -1.04 -17.97
CA LEU A 53 -12.23 -1.90 -18.21
C LEU A 53 -13.28 -1.20 -19.08
N ARG A 54 -13.66 0.04 -18.72
CA ARG A 54 -14.66 0.82 -19.49
C ARG A 54 -14.18 1.12 -20.91
N GLN A 55 -12.88 1.29 -21.12
CA GLN A 55 -12.28 1.60 -22.42
C GLN A 55 -11.87 0.34 -23.20
N GLY A 56 -12.18 -0.86 -22.69
CA GLY A 56 -11.88 -2.13 -23.36
C GLY A 56 -10.39 -2.45 -23.44
N ARG A 57 -9.56 -1.87 -22.57
CA ARG A 57 -8.11 -2.12 -22.48
C ARG A 57 -7.75 -3.31 -21.60
N THR A 58 -8.66 -4.26 -21.45
CA THR A 58 -8.41 -5.50 -20.71
C THR A 58 -7.95 -6.61 -21.66
N VAL A 59 -7.22 -7.59 -21.11
CA VAL A 59 -6.80 -8.78 -21.85
C VAL A 59 -7.59 -10.01 -21.35
N PRO A 60 -7.97 -10.93 -22.25
CA PRO A 60 -8.57 -12.21 -21.86
C PRO A 60 -7.66 -13.04 -20.93
N HIS A 61 -8.27 -13.82 -20.04
CA HIS A 61 -7.53 -14.60 -19.04
C HIS A 61 -6.61 -15.68 -19.65
N ASP A 62 -7.06 -16.36 -20.70
CA ASP A 62 -6.29 -17.35 -21.45
C ASP A 62 -5.03 -16.76 -22.07
N GLU A 63 -5.11 -15.52 -22.56
CA GLU A 63 -3.96 -14.78 -23.06
C GLU A 63 -2.96 -14.47 -21.94
N VAL A 64 -3.43 -14.05 -20.75
CA VAL A 64 -2.57 -13.80 -19.58
C VAL A 64 -1.80 -15.07 -19.18
N VAL A 65 -2.49 -16.22 -19.08
CA VAL A 65 -1.88 -17.50 -18.74
C VAL A 65 -0.83 -17.91 -19.78
N THR A 66 -1.14 -17.72 -21.06
CA THR A 66 -0.22 -18.04 -22.17
C THR A 66 1.03 -17.18 -22.11
N ARG A 67 0.88 -15.85 -21.93
CA ARG A 67 2.00 -14.91 -21.80
C ARG A 67 2.86 -15.23 -20.58
N PHE A 68 2.25 -15.53 -19.44
CA PHE A 68 2.96 -15.87 -18.20
C PHE A 68 3.79 -17.16 -18.35
N ARG A 69 3.19 -18.23 -18.90
CA ARG A 69 3.90 -19.49 -19.18
C ARG A 69 5.04 -19.31 -20.18
N SER A 70 4.84 -18.53 -21.23
CA SER A 70 5.89 -18.21 -22.20
C SER A 70 7.06 -17.45 -21.56
N ARG A 71 6.76 -16.53 -20.64
CA ARG A 71 7.78 -15.68 -20.00
C ARG A 71 8.56 -16.38 -18.88
N PHE A 72 7.92 -17.27 -18.14
CA PHE A 72 8.46 -17.83 -16.89
C PHE A 72 8.44 -19.37 -16.81
N GLY A 73 7.83 -20.07 -17.79
CA GLY A 73 7.65 -21.52 -17.80
C GLY A 73 8.87 -22.33 -18.25
N SER A 74 9.99 -21.69 -18.57
CA SER A 74 11.27 -22.38 -18.83
C SER A 74 12.14 -22.32 -17.58
N GLY A 75 11.88 -23.25 -16.67
CA GLY A 75 12.59 -23.43 -15.40
C GLY A 75 12.28 -24.75 -14.71
N ALA A 76 12.01 -25.81 -15.49
CA ALA A 76 11.89 -27.20 -15.05
C ALA A 76 12.74 -28.08 -15.97
#